data_AF-A0A2H9N9K0-F1
#
_entry.id   AF-A0A2H9N9K0-F1
#
_cell.length_a   1.000
_cell.length_b   1.000
_cell.length_c   1.000
_cell.angle_alpha   90.00
_cell.angle_beta   90.00
_cell.angle_gamma   90.00
#
_symmetry.space_group_name_H-M   'P 1'
#
loop_
_entity.id
_entity.type
_entity.pdbx_description
1 polymer ?
#
loop_
_entity_poly.entity_id
_entity_poly.type
_entity_poly.pdbx_seq_one_letter_code
_entity_poly.pdbx_strand_id
1 'polypeptide(L)' 'AKILKENGMELKAGDLITFVKVVKEPHVKPVELATNNEIDVDKYIAYLHSTFDQVLDALGLDFDEIIGLTKLERFM' A
#
# COMPACT_ATOMS: atom_id res chain seq x y z
N ALA A 1 -15.83 -2.37 7.02
CA ALA A 1 -17.20 -2.78 6.65
C ALA A 1 -18.21 -1.62 6.58
N LYS A 2 -18.12 -0.58 7.43
CA LYS A 2 -19.11 0.51 7.49
C LYS A 2 -19.41 1.16 6.12
N ILE A 3 -18.37 1.54 5.38
CA ILE A 3 -18.49 2.13 4.04
C ILE A 3 -19.31 1.26 3.08
N LEU A 4 -19.11 -0.07 3.09
CA LEU A 4 -19.87 -0.98 2.23
C LEU A 4 -21.35 -1.07 2.62
N LYS A 5 -21.65 -1.13 3.92
CA LYS A 5 -23.04 -1.13 4.42
C LYS A 5 -23.77 0.16 4.07
N GLU A 6 -23.09 1.30 4.18
CA GLU A 6 -23.64 2.62 3.82
C GLU A 6 -23.90 2.75 2.31
N ASN A 7 -23.16 2.02 1.48
CA ASN A 7 -23.39 1.92 0.04
C ASN A 7 -24.40 0.83 -0.35
N GLY A 8 -25.15 0.29 0.62
CA GLY A 8 -26.24 -0.66 0.37
C GLY A 8 -25.82 -2.11 0.17
N MET A 9 -24.55 -2.47 0.43
CA MET A 9 -24.15 -3.88 0.42
C MET A 9 -24.57 -4.60 1.70
N GLU A 10 -25.30 -5.70 1.53
CA GLU A 10 -25.64 -6.62 2.60
C GLU A 10 -24.43 -7.49 2.94
N LEU A 11 -23.89 -7.33 4.15
CA LEU A 11 -22.71 -8.06 4.63
C LEU A 11 -23.09 -9.06 5.72
N LYS A 12 -22.68 -10.30 5.56
CA LYS A 12 -22.88 -11.43 6.47
C LYS A 12 -21.57 -11.83 7.14
N ALA A 13 -21.68 -12.56 8.25
CA ALA A 13 -20.51 -13.11 8.92
C ALA A 13 -19.84 -14.16 8.03
N GLY A 14 -18.52 -14.05 7.85
CA GLY A 14 -17.75 -14.89 6.93
C GLY A 14 -17.45 -14.23 5.58
N ASP A 15 -18.04 -13.06 5.29
CA ASP A 15 -17.77 -12.36 4.04
C ASP A 15 -16.34 -11.79 4.00
N LEU A 16 -15.67 -11.96 2.86
CA LEU A 16 -14.36 -11.37 2.59
C LEU A 16 -14.51 -9.90 2.20
N ILE A 17 -13.86 -9.02 2.95
CA ILE A 17 -13.81 -7.59 2.63
C ILE A 17 -12.45 -7.28 2.03
N THR A 18 -12.45 -6.86 0.78
CA THR A 18 -11.23 -6.35 0.11
C THR A 18 -11.21 -4.83 0.18
N PHE A 19 -10.05 -4.25 0.46
CA PHE A 19 -9.89 -2.81 0.53
C PHE A 19 -8.46 -2.40 0.16
N VAL A 20 -8.31 -1.15 -0.24
CA VAL A 20 -7.04 -0.51 -0.57
C VAL A 20 -6.79 0.72 0.29
N LYS A 21 -5.52 1.08 0.48
CA LYS A 21 -5.14 2.35 1.09
C LYS A 21 -5.32 3.48 0.10
N VAL A 22 -5.94 4.56 0.56
CA VAL A 22 -6.17 5.76 -0.25
C VAL A 22 -5.63 7.00 0.46
N VAL A 23 -5.27 8.01 -0.31
CA VAL A 23 -4.62 9.22 0.23
C VAL A 23 -5.59 10.04 1.08
N LYS A 24 -6.86 10.11 0.68
CA LYS A 24 -7.88 10.91 1.36
C LYS A 24 -8.53 10.16 2.50
N GLU A 25 -8.98 10.87 3.52
CA GLU A 25 -9.86 10.33 4.57
C GLU A 25 -11.05 9.58 3.95
N PRO A 26 -11.39 8.36 4.43
CA PRO A 26 -10.95 7.71 5.66
C PRO A 26 -9.66 6.86 5.56
N HIS A 27 -8.80 7.13 4.56
CA HIS A 27 -7.54 6.42 4.26
C HIS A 27 -7.65 4.95 3.84
N VAL A 28 -8.87 4.43 3.76
CA VAL A 28 -9.19 3.10 3.25
C VAL A 28 -10.46 3.17 2.42
N LYS A 29 -10.48 2.44 1.31
CA LYS A 29 -11.71 2.23 0.53
C LYS A 29 -11.83 0.77 0.12
N PRO A 30 -13.05 0.22 0.12
CA PRO A 30 -13.34 -1.04 -0.54
C PRO A 30 -12.89 -1.00 -1.99
N VAL A 31 -12.33 -2.10 -2.51
CA VAL A 31 -11.77 -2.14 -3.87
C VAL A 31 -12.82 -1.75 -4.91
N GLU A 32 -14.08 -2.14 -4.67
CA GLU A 32 -15.22 -1.89 -5.53
C GLU A 32 -15.59 -0.40 -5.62
N LEU A 33 -15.17 0.41 -4.64
CA LEU A 33 -15.45 1.85 -4.56
C LEU A 33 -14.20 2.71 -4.78
N ALA A 34 -13.06 2.07 -5.02
CA ALA A 34 -11.78 2.75 -5.17
C ALA A 34 -11.48 3.05 -6.65
N THR A 35 -10.77 4.14 -6.90
CA THR A 35 -10.20 4.47 -8.21
C THR A 35 -8.67 4.45 -8.15
N ASN A 36 -8.00 4.21 -9.29
CA ASN A 36 -6.53 4.10 -9.31
C ASN A 36 -5.83 5.39 -8.86
N ASN A 37 -6.43 6.55 -9.12
CA ASN A 37 -5.82 7.86 -8.84
C ASN A 37 -5.80 8.24 -7.36
N GLU A 38 -6.55 7.53 -6.51
CA GLU A 38 -6.58 7.82 -5.07
C GLU A 38 -5.76 6.84 -4.24
N ILE A 39 -5.15 5.82 -4.87
CA ILE A 39 -4.33 4.83 -4.18
C ILE A 39 -3.11 5.51 -3.57
N ASP A 40 -2.88 5.24 -2.29
CA ASP A 40 -1.72 5.74 -1.55
C ASP A 40 -0.52 4.82 -1.79
N VAL A 41 0.17 5.04 -2.91
CA VAL A 41 1.32 4.23 -3.33
C VAL A 41 2.47 4.33 -2.32
N ASP A 42 2.73 5.52 -1.77
CA ASP A 42 3.81 5.75 -0.80
C ASP A 42 3.64 4.88 0.44
N LYS A 43 2.39 4.68 0.88
CA LYS A 43 2.09 3.79 2.01
C LYS A 43 2.40 2.33 1.72
N TYR A 44 2.15 1.87 0.49
CA TYR A 44 2.55 0.52 0.08
C TYR A 44 4.07 0.38 -0.03
N ILE A 45 4.78 1.40 -0.52
CA ILE A 45 6.26 1.43 -0.54
C ILE A 45 6.80 1.35 0.89
N ALA A 46 6.27 2.15 1.82
CA ALA A 46 6.68 2.12 3.22
C ALA A 46 6.44 0.74 3.88
N TYR A 47 5.33 0.07 3.56
CA TYR A 47 5.07 -1.29 4.02
C TYR A 47 6.07 -2.29 3.45
N LEU A 48 6.41 -2.20 2.16
CA LEU A 48 7.42 -3.05 1.57
C LEU A 48 8.79 -2.80 2.22
N HIS A 49 9.20 -1.55 2.37
CA HIS A 49 10.46 -1.19 3.03
C HIS A 49 10.54 -1.81 4.43
N SER A 50 9.56 -1.53 5.30
CA SER A 50 9.53 -2.06 6.67
C SER A 50 9.44 -3.58 6.75
N THR A 51 8.82 -4.25 5.77
CA THR A 51 8.75 -5.71 5.71
C THR A 51 10.11 -6.33 5.38
N PHE A 52 10.87 -5.68 4.49
CA PHE A 52 12.11 -6.22 3.96
C PHE A 52 13.38 -5.65 4.58
N ASP A 53 13.29 -4.60 5.39
CA ASP A 53 14.41 -3.91 6.05
C ASP A 53 15.45 -4.89 6.61
N GLN A 54 15.01 -5.77 7.52
CA GLN A 54 15.88 -6.75 8.17
C GLN A 54 16.47 -7.79 7.21
N VAL A 55 15.72 -8.16 6.18
CA VAL A 55 16.15 -9.18 5.21
C VAL A 55 17.20 -8.59 4.27
N LEU A 56 17.00 -7.35 3.81
CA LEU A 56 17.91 -6.67 2.91
C LEU A 56 19.19 -6.24 3.62
N ASP A 57 19.10 -5.76 4.86
CA ASP A 57 20.26 -5.46 5.71
C ASP A 57 21.16 -6.67 5.88
N ALA A 58 20.60 -7.85 6.15
CA ALA A 58 21.36 -9.10 6.27
C ALA A 58 22.08 -9.51 4.98
N LEU A 59 21.58 -9.05 3.83
CA LEU A 59 22.15 -9.30 2.51
C LEU A 59 23.07 -8.15 2.03
N GLY A 60 23.21 -7.08 2.82
CA GLY A 60 23.96 -5.88 2.46
C GLY A 60 23.33 -5.11 1.30
N LEU A 61 22.01 -5.16 1.16
CA LEU A 61 21.25 -4.48 0.11
C LEU A 61 20.50 -3.27 0.68
N ASP A 62 20.48 -2.17 -0.07
CA ASP A 62 19.73 -0.96 0.26
C ASP A 62 18.38 -0.98 -0.50
N PHE A 63 17.26 -0.90 0.24
CA PHE A 63 15.93 -0.92 -0.36
C PHE A 63 15.72 0.27 -1.33
N ASP A 64 16.27 1.43 -1.00
CA ASP A 64 16.13 2.65 -1.81
C ASP A 64 16.81 2.46 -3.18
N GLU A 65 17.94 1.75 -3.22
CA GLU A 65 18.61 1.42 -4.48
C GLU A 65 17.77 0.45 -5.35
N ILE A 66 16.98 -0.42 -4.75
CA ILE A 66 16.15 -1.42 -5.46
C ILE A 66 14.94 -0.76 -6.11
N ILE A 67 14.27 0.18 -5.42
CA ILE A 67 13.10 0.88 -5.97
C ILE A 67 13.47 1.96 -6.99
N GLY A 68 14.76 2.09 -7.31
CA GLY A 68 15.24 3.01 -8.35
C GLY A 68 15.44 4.44 -7.87
N LEU A 69 15.54 4.69 -6.56
CA LEU A 69 16.20 5.90 -6.06
C LEU A 69 17.69 5.75 -6.33
N THR A 70 18.08 5.96 -7.58
CA THR A 70 19.49 5.92 -7.98
C THR A 70 20.22 7.08 -7.31
N LYS A 71 21.18 6.77 -6.42
CA LYS A 71 22.17 7.75 -5.93
C LYS A 71 22.87 8.36 -7.15
N LEU A 72 22.99 9.69 -7.16
CA LEU A 72 23.62 10.46 -8.25
C LEU A 72 25.05 9.96 -8.58
N GLU A 73 25.72 9.40 -7.57
CA GLU A 73 27.05 8.77 -7.64
C GLU A 73 27.14 7.63 -8.66
N ARG A 74 26.02 6.97 -9.02
CA ARG A 74 26.00 5.87 -9.99
C ARG A 74 26.08 6.34 -11.45
N PHE A 75 25.98 7.65 -11.68
CA PHE A 75 26.10 8.30 -12.98
C PHE A 75 27.42 9.08 -13.17
N MET A 76 28.32 9.07 -12.17
CA MET A 76 29.62 9.74 -12.20
C MET A 76 30.78 8.76 -12.29
#